data_AF-A0A842KL15-F1
#
_entry.id   AF-A0A842KL15-F1
#
_cell.length_a   1.000
_cell.length_b   1.000
_cell.length_c   1.000
_cell.angle_alpha   90.00
_cell.angle_beta   90.00
_cell.angle_gamma   90.00
#
_symmetry.space_group_name_H-M   'P 1'
#
loop_
_entity.id
_entity.type
_entity.pdbx_description
1 polymer ?
#
loop_
_entity_poly.entity_id
_entity_poly.type
_entity_poly.pdbx_seq_one_letter_code
_entity_poly.pdbx_strand_id
1 'polypeptide(L)'
;MAVELNKNELKEILLDSYELILKIPSPEKTKEGKYEIPSRSKLKNLPEALREFEDPEAAVMHFVKSSSYFLPRANTKTENFTNYLKRMLEDVQKIQKKEKDPEKVREKIKYLIGYCNWGMDAVCNIFNLKITDDEIRNRLKSMIGAELKVLGNSEEVDKIVNDLMKWKAAESRRQ
;
A
#
# COMPACT_ATOMS: atom_id res chain seq x y z
N MET A 1 7.85 -22.95 7.83
CA MET A 1 7.92 -23.22 6.37
C MET A 1 7.61 -21.93 5.65
N ALA A 2 8.18 -21.66 4.47
CA ALA A 2 7.70 -20.55 3.65
C ALA A 2 6.28 -20.90 3.16
N VAL A 3 5.29 -20.10 3.53
CA VAL A 3 3.93 -20.26 3.04
C VAL A 3 3.93 -19.95 1.54
N GLU A 4 3.61 -20.94 0.71
CA GLU A 4 3.47 -20.72 -0.73
C GLU A 4 2.12 -20.10 -1.05
N LEU A 5 2.15 -18.91 -1.65
CA LEU A 5 0.97 -18.27 -2.24
C LEU A 5 0.88 -18.68 -3.70
N ASN A 6 -0.31 -19.12 -4.12
CA ASN A 6 -0.53 -19.38 -5.52
C ASN A 6 -0.64 -18.08 -6.34
N LYS A 7 -0.54 -18.21 -7.66
CA LYS A 7 -0.56 -17.06 -8.59
C LYS A 7 -1.80 -16.16 -8.42
N ASN A 8 -2.97 -16.74 -8.15
CA ASN A 8 -4.21 -15.97 -8.01
C ASN A 8 -4.27 -15.24 -6.66
N GLU A 9 -3.78 -15.87 -5.59
CA GLU A 9 -3.67 -15.22 -4.27
C GLU A 9 -2.70 -14.04 -4.32
N LEU A 10 -1.56 -14.21 -4.98
CA LEU A 10 -0.60 -13.14 -5.16
C LEU A 10 -1.17 -11.98 -6.00
N LYS A 11 -1.94 -12.30 -7.05
CA LYS A 11 -2.65 -11.31 -7.87
C LYS A 11 -3.61 -10.48 -7.04
N GLU A 12 -4.41 -11.12 -6.21
CA GLU A 12 -5.38 -10.43 -5.35
C GLU A 12 -4.67 -9.51 -4.35
N ILE A 13 -3.62 -9.99 -3.68
CA ILE A 13 -2.84 -9.20 -2.74
C ILE A 13 -2.20 -7.97 -3.41
N LEU A 14 -1.67 -8.14 -4.62
CA LEU A 14 -1.02 -7.06 -5.34
C LEU A 14 -2.02 -5.97 -5.73
N LEU A 15 -3.21 -6.36 -6.22
CA LEU A 15 -4.29 -5.40 -6.52
C LEU A 15 -4.77 -4.69 -5.26
N ASP A 16 -5.07 -5.44 -4.19
CA ASP A 16 -5.48 -4.87 -2.91
C ASP A 16 -4.40 -3.90 -2.38
N SER A 17 -3.11 -4.21 -2.57
CA SER A 17 -2.01 -3.32 -2.17
C SER A 17 -1.98 -2.01 -2.96
N TYR A 18 -2.28 -2.02 -4.26
CA TYR A 18 -2.35 -0.79 -5.06
C TYR A 18 -3.59 0.03 -4.71
N GLU A 19 -4.73 -0.61 -4.47
CA GLU A 19 -5.91 0.09 -3.95
C GLU A 19 -5.63 0.75 -2.60
N LEU A 20 -4.87 0.06 -1.75
CA LEU A 20 -4.44 0.58 -0.45
C LEU A 20 -3.46 1.75 -0.59
N ILE A 21 -2.49 1.67 -1.52
CA ILE A 21 -1.59 2.76 -1.88
C ILE A 21 -2.40 3.99 -2.28
N LEU A 22 -3.47 3.85 -3.08
CA LEU A 22 -4.30 4.98 -3.50
C LEU A 22 -5.03 5.69 -2.34
N LYS A 23 -5.08 5.09 -1.13
CA LYS A 23 -5.68 5.69 0.07
C LYS A 23 -4.68 6.39 0.98
N ILE A 24 -3.38 6.27 0.73
CA ILE A 24 -2.37 6.98 1.52
C ILE A 24 -2.47 8.50 1.30
N PRO A 25 -1.96 9.33 2.23
CA PRO A 25 -1.71 10.73 1.94
C PRO A 25 -0.82 10.87 0.71
N SER A 26 -1.29 11.60 -0.31
CA SER A 26 -0.52 11.84 -1.53
C SER A 26 0.87 12.39 -1.21
N PRO A 27 1.93 12.00 -1.95
CA PRO A 27 3.26 12.56 -1.76
C PRO A 27 3.26 14.09 -1.90
N GLU A 28 3.94 14.76 -0.98
CA GLU A 28 4.08 16.23 -0.95
C GLU A 28 5.55 16.59 -1.16
N LYS A 29 5.83 17.77 -1.74
CA LYS A 29 7.22 18.21 -1.88
C LYS A 29 7.75 18.72 -0.54
N THR A 30 8.88 18.18 -0.12
CA THR A 30 9.66 18.71 1.00
C THR A 30 10.23 20.08 0.66
N LYS A 31 10.75 20.78 1.68
CA LYS A 31 11.49 22.04 1.50
C LYS A 31 12.72 21.90 0.57
N GLU A 32 13.23 20.68 0.39
CA GLU A 32 14.32 20.35 -0.53
C GLU A 32 13.84 20.06 -1.97
N GLY A 33 12.54 20.13 -2.23
CA GLY A 33 11.94 19.86 -3.54
C GLY A 33 11.75 18.38 -3.87
N LYS A 34 11.90 17.47 -2.90
CA LYS A 34 11.68 16.01 -3.08
C LYS A 34 10.28 15.63 -2.66
N TYR A 35 9.61 14.78 -3.42
CA TYR A 35 8.35 14.12 -3.05
C TYR A 35 8.58 13.09 -1.94
N GLU A 36 7.82 13.22 -0.85
CA GLU A 36 7.77 12.28 0.27
C GLU A 36 6.33 12.07 0.72
N ILE A 37 6.00 10.88 1.23
CA ILE A 37 4.67 10.59 1.80
C ILE A 37 4.59 11.15 3.23
N PRO A 38 3.62 12.03 3.53
CA PRO A 38 3.34 12.44 4.91
C PRO A 38 3.06 11.22 5.79
N SER A 39 3.69 11.14 6.97
CA SER A 39 3.55 10.02 7.90
C SER A 39 4.13 8.66 7.43
N ARG A 40 5.06 8.66 6.44
CA ARG A 40 5.76 7.46 5.95
C ARG A 40 6.33 6.57 7.07
N SER A 41 6.92 7.18 8.11
CA SER A 41 7.49 6.47 9.26
C SER A 41 6.46 5.63 10.03
N LYS A 42 5.25 6.17 10.22
CA LYS A 42 4.15 5.44 10.87
C LYS A 42 3.70 4.24 10.05
N LEU A 43 3.65 4.39 8.73
CA LEU A 43 3.27 3.31 7.79
C LEU A 43 4.33 2.21 7.72
N LYS A 44 5.62 2.58 7.76
CA LYS A 44 6.75 1.64 7.68
C LYS A 44 6.82 0.68 8.87
N ASN A 45 6.37 1.12 10.04
CA ASN A 45 6.46 0.34 11.28
C ASN A 45 5.25 -0.57 11.50
N LEU A 46 4.16 -0.45 10.73
CA LEU A 46 2.98 -1.32 10.85
C LEU A 46 3.29 -2.84 10.77
N PRO A 47 4.22 -3.32 9.91
CA PRO A 47 4.62 -4.72 9.89
C PRO A 47 5.27 -5.23 11.18
N GLU A 48 5.79 -4.36 12.05
CA GLU A 48 6.46 -4.76 13.29
C GLU A 48 5.48 -5.46 14.23
N ALA A 49 4.23 -4.98 14.29
CA ALA A 49 3.16 -5.61 15.07
C ALA A 49 2.82 -7.06 14.65
N LEU A 50 3.18 -7.46 13.42
CA LEU A 50 3.02 -8.86 12.94
C LEU A 50 4.22 -9.75 13.28
N ARG A 51 5.32 -9.18 13.77
CA ARG A 51 6.56 -9.90 14.12
C ARG A 51 6.70 -10.12 15.63
N GLU A 52 6.00 -9.35 16.44
CA GLU A 52 6.09 -9.39 17.90
C GLU A 52 5.64 -10.72 18.54
N PHE A 53 4.81 -11.51 17.85
CA PHE A 53 4.25 -12.75 18.38
C PHE A 53 4.69 -13.97 17.57
N GLU A 54 5.09 -15.04 18.26
CA GLU A 54 5.36 -16.34 17.64
C GLU A 54 4.07 -16.96 17.13
N ASP A 55 3.02 -16.96 17.95
CA ASP A 55 1.68 -17.43 17.58
C ASP A 55 1.06 -16.54 16.47
N PRO A 56 0.71 -17.11 15.30
CA PRO A 56 0.19 -16.34 14.18
C PRO A 56 -1.17 -15.70 14.46
N GLU A 57 -2.05 -16.35 15.23
CA GLU A 57 -3.38 -15.82 15.54
C GLU A 57 -3.28 -14.60 16.46
N ALA A 58 -2.44 -14.67 17.50
CA ALA A 58 -2.11 -13.55 18.37
C ALA A 58 -1.45 -12.40 17.61
N ALA A 59 -0.54 -12.69 16.66
CA ALA A 59 0.08 -11.67 15.81
C ALA A 59 -0.95 -10.89 15.00
N VAL A 60 -1.90 -11.60 14.36
CA VAL A 60 -2.98 -10.98 13.57
C VAL A 60 -3.92 -10.17 14.47
N MET A 61 -4.30 -10.71 15.62
CA MET A 61 -5.16 -10.03 16.59
C MET A 61 -4.52 -8.73 17.11
N HIS A 62 -3.23 -8.79 17.46
CA HIS A 62 -2.49 -7.62 17.91
C HIS A 62 -2.35 -6.57 16.82
N PHE A 63 -2.05 -7.00 15.59
CA PHE A 63 -2.00 -6.11 14.43
C PHE A 63 -3.33 -5.36 14.21
N VAL A 64 -4.46 -6.07 14.25
CA VAL A 64 -5.80 -5.46 14.11
C VAL A 64 -6.08 -4.48 15.24
N LYS A 65 -5.77 -4.85 16.49
CA LYS A 65 -5.99 -4.01 17.67
C LYS A 65 -5.14 -2.73 17.63
N SER A 66 -3.85 -2.88 17.32
CA SER A 66 -2.91 -1.77 17.19
C SER A 66 -3.31 -0.82 16.07
N SER A 67 -3.62 -1.36 14.88
CA SER A 67 -4.08 -0.56 13.74
C SER A 67 -5.40 0.17 14.03
N SER A 68 -6.31 -0.47 14.75
CA SER A 68 -7.59 0.11 15.17
C SER A 68 -7.43 1.20 16.23
N TYR A 69 -6.42 1.09 17.10
CA TYR A 69 -6.08 2.14 18.07
C TYR A 69 -5.64 3.43 17.39
N PHE A 70 -4.95 3.33 16.24
CA PHE A 70 -4.53 4.49 15.46
C PHE A 70 -5.63 5.12 14.61
N LEU A 71 -6.83 4.54 14.54
CA LEU A 71 -8.00 5.21 13.95
C LEU A 71 -8.42 6.35 14.88
N PRO A 72 -8.20 7.63 14.51
CA PRO A 72 -8.62 8.73 15.35
C PRO A 72 -10.15 8.81 15.42
N ARG A 73 -10.68 9.33 16.53
CA ARG A 73 -12.00 9.98 16.51
C ARG A 73 -11.86 11.14 15.51
N ALA A 74 -12.55 11.07 14.39
CA ALA A 74 -12.24 11.77 13.14
C ALA A 74 -11.93 13.27 13.30
N ASN A 75 -10.71 13.69 12.93
CA ASN A 75 -10.34 15.08 12.67
C ASN A 75 -9.86 15.20 11.21
N THR A 76 -10.17 16.32 10.53
CA THR A 76 -9.91 16.55 9.09
C THR A 76 -8.43 16.44 8.68
N LYS A 77 -7.50 16.69 9.60
CA LYS A 77 -6.04 16.59 9.32
C LYS A 77 -5.54 15.15 9.15
N THR A 78 -6.29 14.15 9.58
CA THR A 78 -5.89 12.72 9.54
C THR A 78 -6.79 11.87 8.66
N GLU A 79 -7.65 12.50 7.85
CA GLU A 79 -8.67 11.79 7.06
C GLU A 79 -8.06 10.74 6.12
N ASN A 80 -7.03 11.09 5.35
CA ASN A 80 -6.36 10.14 4.44
C ASN A 80 -5.67 8.98 5.20
N PHE A 81 -5.00 9.27 6.31
CA PHE A 81 -4.40 8.22 7.15
C PHE A 81 -5.47 7.30 7.76
N THR A 82 -6.62 7.86 8.15
CA THR A 82 -7.77 7.10 8.65
C THR A 82 -8.37 6.23 7.56
N ASN A 83 -8.51 6.76 6.34
CA ASN A 83 -9.03 6.03 5.19
C ASN A 83 -8.10 4.87 4.80
N TYR A 84 -6.79 5.10 4.82
CA TYR A 84 -5.78 4.05 4.67
C TYR A 84 -5.97 2.94 5.71
N LEU A 85 -5.99 3.29 7.00
CA LEU A 85 -6.10 2.29 8.08
C LEU A 85 -7.43 1.51 8.01
N LYS A 86 -8.54 2.19 7.69
CA LYS A 86 -9.84 1.52 7.48
C LYS A 86 -9.76 0.51 6.34
N ARG A 87 -9.23 0.93 5.19
CA ARG A 87 -9.14 0.04 4.03
C ARG A 87 -8.21 -1.15 4.30
N MET A 88 -7.07 -0.91 4.95
CA MET A 88 -6.16 -1.96 5.38
C MET A 88 -6.87 -2.99 6.28
N LEU A 89 -7.67 -2.53 7.24
CA LEU A 89 -8.45 -3.41 8.12
C LEU A 89 -9.54 -4.17 7.36
N GLU A 90 -10.19 -3.56 6.36
CA GLU A 90 -11.13 -4.25 5.47
C GLU A 90 -10.44 -5.36 4.67
N ASP A 91 -9.26 -5.11 4.12
CA ASP A 91 -8.46 -6.10 3.39
C ASP A 91 -8.00 -7.24 4.34
N VAL A 92 -7.61 -6.92 5.58
CA VAL A 92 -7.31 -7.94 6.60
C VAL A 92 -8.54 -8.80 6.92
N GLN A 93 -9.71 -8.20 7.12
CA GLN A 93 -10.94 -8.94 7.38
C GLN A 93 -11.32 -9.83 6.18
N LYS A 94 -11.10 -9.34 4.95
CA LYS A 94 -11.30 -10.10 3.72
C LYS A 94 -10.37 -11.33 3.67
N ILE A 95 -9.09 -11.17 4.03
CA ILE A 95 -8.14 -12.29 4.15
C ILE A 95 -8.62 -13.29 5.20
N GLN A 96 -8.98 -12.85 6.41
CA GLN A 96 -9.46 -13.71 7.50
C GLN A 96 -10.76 -14.46 7.17
N LYS A 97 -11.62 -13.90 6.32
CA LYS A 97 -12.85 -14.58 5.87
C LYS A 97 -12.59 -15.68 4.85
N LYS A 98 -11.56 -15.51 4.01
CA LYS A 98 -11.23 -16.44 2.91
C LYS A 98 -10.25 -17.54 3.34
N GLU A 99 -9.38 -17.25 4.30
CA GLU A 99 -8.33 -18.14 4.76
C GLU A 99 -8.55 -18.53 6.22
N LYS A 100 -8.50 -19.84 6.50
CA LYS A 100 -8.70 -20.38 7.84
C LYS A 100 -7.40 -20.68 8.56
N ASP A 101 -6.31 -20.85 7.82
CA ASP A 101 -4.98 -21.10 8.38
C ASP A 101 -4.35 -19.79 8.89
N PRO A 102 -4.11 -19.64 10.22
CA PRO A 102 -3.54 -18.44 10.80
C PRO A 102 -2.14 -18.10 10.26
N GLU A 103 -1.31 -19.07 9.91
CA GLU A 103 0.01 -18.82 9.30
C GLU A 103 -0.14 -18.19 7.91
N LYS A 104 -1.06 -18.74 7.10
CA LYS A 104 -1.39 -18.17 5.79
C LYS A 104 -2.01 -16.79 5.90
N VAL A 105 -2.91 -16.55 6.87
CA VAL A 105 -3.46 -15.22 7.12
C VAL A 105 -2.33 -14.24 7.43
N ARG A 106 -1.46 -14.57 8.39
CA ARG A 106 -0.33 -13.73 8.78
C ARG A 106 0.58 -13.41 7.58
N GLU A 107 0.94 -14.40 6.78
CA GLU A 107 1.78 -14.19 5.60
C GLU A 107 1.09 -13.34 4.54
N LYS A 108 -0.18 -13.58 4.23
CA LYS A 108 -0.95 -12.74 3.28
C LYS A 108 -0.98 -11.27 3.72
N ILE A 109 -1.15 -11.00 5.02
CA ILE A 109 -1.11 -9.64 5.57
C ILE A 109 0.30 -9.05 5.44
N LYS A 110 1.35 -9.82 5.73
CA LYS A 110 2.74 -9.35 5.54
C LYS A 110 3.02 -8.99 4.07
N TYR A 111 2.57 -9.80 3.12
CA TYR A 111 2.70 -9.50 1.70
C TYR A 111 1.92 -8.25 1.31
N LEU A 112 0.67 -8.10 1.75
CA LEU A 112 -0.15 -6.91 1.49
C LEU A 112 0.56 -5.62 1.93
N ILE A 113 1.04 -5.58 3.18
CA ILE A 113 1.72 -4.40 3.72
C ILE A 113 3.11 -4.23 3.08
N GLY A 114 3.79 -5.34 2.76
CA GLY A 114 5.09 -5.34 2.08
C GLY A 114 5.02 -4.70 0.70
N TYR A 115 4.08 -5.16 -0.15
CA TYR A 115 3.85 -4.58 -1.47
C TYR A 115 3.37 -3.14 -1.39
N CYS A 116 2.49 -2.81 -0.42
CA CYS A 116 2.08 -1.43 -0.20
C CYS A 116 3.30 -0.53 0.13
N ASN A 117 4.16 -0.95 1.05
CA ASN A 117 5.36 -0.19 1.44
C ASN A 117 6.36 -0.03 0.29
N TRP A 118 6.60 -1.09 -0.46
CA TRP A 118 7.53 -1.07 -1.57
C TRP A 118 7.01 -0.21 -2.73
N GLY A 119 5.73 -0.36 -3.08
CA GLY A 119 5.08 0.46 -4.10
C GLY A 119 5.06 1.95 -3.74
N MET A 120 4.80 2.29 -2.47
CA MET A 120 4.91 3.67 -1.97
C MET A 120 6.29 4.29 -2.23
N ASP A 121 7.35 3.58 -1.84
CA ASP A 121 8.73 4.06 -2.02
C ASP A 121 9.08 4.18 -3.50
N ALA A 122 8.68 3.21 -4.31
CA ALA A 122 8.94 3.20 -5.74
C ALA A 122 8.24 4.36 -6.46
N VAL A 123 6.97 4.66 -6.13
CA VAL A 123 6.23 5.81 -6.67
C VAL A 123 6.94 7.12 -6.32
N CYS A 124 7.34 7.31 -5.05
CA CYS A 124 8.07 8.53 -4.64
C CYS A 124 9.40 8.66 -5.37
N ASN A 125 10.15 7.57 -5.50
CA ASN A 125 11.41 7.55 -6.23
C ASN A 125 11.22 7.96 -7.70
N ILE A 126 10.18 7.43 -8.36
CA ILE A 126 9.86 7.80 -9.75
C ILE A 126 9.46 9.27 -9.86
N PHE A 127 8.67 9.80 -8.92
CA PHE A 127 8.27 11.22 -8.89
C PHE A 127 9.44 12.17 -8.68
N ASN A 128 10.50 11.71 -8.00
CA ASN A 128 11.72 12.48 -7.75
C ASN A 128 12.71 12.49 -8.92
N LEU A 129 12.45 11.74 -10.00
CA LEU A 129 13.28 11.78 -11.18
C LEU A 129 13.09 13.10 -11.94
N LYS A 130 14.19 13.70 -12.41
CA LYS A 130 14.18 14.91 -13.25
C LYS A 130 13.82 14.56 -14.71
N ILE A 131 12.59 14.11 -14.91
CA ILE A 131 12.05 13.63 -16.19
C ILE A 131 10.64 14.19 -16.42
N THR A 132 10.14 14.05 -17.64
CA THR A 132 8.80 14.52 -18.03
C THR A 132 7.69 13.67 -17.41
N ASP A 133 6.47 14.21 -17.35
CA ASP A 133 5.31 13.48 -16.83
C ASP A 133 4.96 12.24 -17.67
N ASP A 134 5.23 12.28 -18.98
CA ASP A 134 5.07 11.12 -19.87
C ASP A 134 6.09 10.02 -19.55
N GLU A 135 7.34 10.38 -19.24
CA GLU A 135 8.35 9.42 -18.80
C GLU A 135 8.03 8.84 -17.42
N ILE A 136 7.49 9.64 -16.49
CA ILE A 136 7.00 9.14 -15.20
C ILE A 136 5.88 8.13 -15.41
N ARG A 137 4.89 8.48 -16.23
CA ARG A 137 3.76 7.60 -16.57
C ARG A 137 4.27 6.29 -17.16
N ASN A 138 5.22 6.32 -18.09
CA ASN A 138 5.79 5.13 -18.70
C ASN A 138 6.58 4.26 -17.70
N ARG A 139 7.31 4.87 -16.76
CA ARG A 139 8.01 4.14 -15.69
C ARG A 139 7.02 3.48 -14.72
N LEU A 140 5.96 4.18 -14.31
CA LEU A 140 4.91 3.60 -13.48
C LEU A 140 4.21 2.43 -14.19
N LYS A 141 3.84 2.60 -15.47
CA LYS A 141 3.26 1.51 -16.29
C LYS A 141 4.20 0.31 -16.37
N SER A 142 5.50 0.54 -16.53
CA SER A 142 6.48 -0.55 -16.61
C SER A 142 6.61 -1.31 -15.29
N MET A 143 6.66 -0.60 -14.17
CA MET A 143 6.74 -1.18 -12.83
C MET A 143 5.49 -1.99 -12.48
N ILE A 144 4.31 -1.33 -12.51
CA ILE A 144 3.02 -1.94 -12.18
C ILE A 144 2.68 -3.03 -13.21
N GLY A 145 2.99 -2.77 -14.48
CA GLY A 145 2.80 -3.71 -15.57
C GLY A 145 3.69 -4.94 -15.44
N ALA A 146 4.94 -4.83 -15.00
CA ALA A 146 5.77 -6.02 -14.76
C ALA A 146 5.15 -6.92 -13.69
N GLU A 147 4.67 -6.33 -12.59
CA GLU A 147 4.03 -7.06 -11.50
C GLU A 147 2.70 -7.70 -11.92
N LEU A 148 1.82 -6.94 -12.60
CA LEU A 148 0.50 -7.42 -13.00
C LEU A 148 0.51 -8.29 -14.27
N LYS A 149 1.48 -8.13 -15.17
CA LYS A 149 1.62 -8.97 -16.39
C LYS A 149 2.05 -10.38 -16.03
N VAL A 150 2.93 -10.55 -15.04
CA VAL A 150 3.24 -11.86 -14.46
C VAL A 150 1.95 -12.56 -14.00
N LEU A 151 0.96 -11.78 -13.57
CA LEU A 151 -0.31 -12.21 -13.00
C LEU A 151 -1.50 -12.17 -13.99
N GLY A 152 -1.26 -11.77 -15.25
CA GLY A 152 -2.26 -11.76 -16.33
C GLY A 152 -3.36 -10.69 -16.19
N ASN A 153 -3.04 -9.48 -15.70
CA ASN A 153 -4.03 -8.38 -15.58
C ASN A 153 -3.51 -7.04 -16.12
N SER A 154 -3.61 -6.80 -17.42
CA SER A 154 -3.12 -5.55 -18.04
C SER A 154 -4.12 -4.39 -17.95
N GLU A 155 -5.41 -4.65 -17.76
CA GLU A 155 -6.46 -3.63 -17.86
C GLU A 155 -6.46 -2.65 -16.68
N GLU A 156 -6.03 -3.09 -15.49
CA GLU A 156 -6.00 -2.24 -14.29
C GLU A 156 -4.76 -1.34 -14.20
N VAL A 157 -3.69 -1.66 -14.93
CA VAL A 157 -2.42 -0.90 -14.89
C VAL A 157 -2.67 0.57 -15.22
N ASP A 158 -3.40 0.84 -16.30
CA ASP A 158 -3.65 2.21 -16.76
C ASP A 158 -4.51 3.01 -15.77
N LYS A 159 -5.48 2.35 -15.14
CA LYS A 159 -6.32 2.97 -14.10
C LYS A 159 -5.49 3.36 -12.88
N ILE A 160 -4.68 2.44 -12.35
CA ILE A 160 -3.81 2.69 -11.19
C ILE A 160 -2.82 3.83 -11.51
N VAL A 161 -2.16 3.78 -12.68
CA VAL A 161 -1.23 4.83 -13.10
C VAL A 161 -1.92 6.19 -13.21
N ASN A 162 -3.13 6.24 -13.79
CA ASN A 162 -3.90 7.48 -13.89
C ASN A 162 -4.22 8.06 -12.51
N ASP A 163 -4.60 7.23 -11.56
CA ASP A 163 -4.92 7.68 -10.20
C ASP A 163 -3.67 8.15 -9.44
N LEU A 164 -2.52 7.48 -9.60
CA LEU A 164 -1.24 7.92 -9.04
C LEU A 164 -0.79 9.26 -9.63
N MET A 165 -0.93 9.46 -10.95
CA MET A 165 -0.56 10.72 -11.60
C MET A 165 -1.38 11.92 -11.10
N LYS A 166 -2.61 11.70 -10.59
CA LYS A 166 -3.41 12.77 -9.96
C LYS A 166 -2.74 13.35 -8.72
N TRP A 167 -1.90 12.59 -8.01
CA TRP A 167 -1.14 13.10 -6.87
C TRP A 167 -0.19 14.22 -7.27
N LYS A 168 0.52 14.04 -8.40
CA LYS A 168 1.42 15.07 -8.93
C LYS A 168 0.65 16.32 -9.37
N ALA A 169 -0.50 16.13 -10.03
CA ALA A 169 -1.34 17.24 -10.49
C ALA A 169 -2.02 18.02 -9.35
N ALA A 170 -2.41 17.34 -8.27
CA ALA A 170 -2.99 17.97 -7.09
C ALA A 170 -1.97 18.89 -6.38
N GLU A 171 -0.70 18.48 -6.33
CA GLU A 171 0.38 19.26 -5.74
C GLU A 171 0.73 20.50 -6.57
N SER A 172 0.77 20.37 -7.91
CA SER A 172 0.98 21.53 -8.81
C SER A 172 -0.10 22.62 -8.67
N ARG A 173 -1.29 22.30 -8.15
CA ARG A 173 -2.37 23.26 -7.89
C ARG A 173 -2.30 23.92 -6.50
N ARG A 174 -1.44 23.40 -5.61
CA ARG A 174 -1.22 23.93 -4.26
C ARG A 174 -0.04 24.93 -4.19
N GLN A 175 0.78 24.98 -5.25
CA GLN A 175 1.85 25.97 -5.45
C GLN A 175 1.32 27.18 -6.21
#